data_AF-A0A5N5LY97-F1
#
_entry.id   AF-A0A5N5LY97-F1
#
_cell.length_a   1.000
_cell.length_b   1.000
_cell.length_c   1.000
_cell.angle_alpha   90.00
_cell.angle_beta   90.00
_cell.angle_gamma   90.00
#
_symmetry.space_group_name_H-M   'P 1'
#
loop_
_entity.id
_entity.type
_entity.pdbx_description
1 polymer ?
#
loop_
_entity_poly.entity_id
_entity_poly.type
_entity_poly.pdbx_seq_one_letter_code
_entity_poly.pdbx_strand_id
1 'polypeptide(L)'
;MLRKHGVVGKFVEFYGEGMSELSLADRATITNMSPEYGATMGFFPVDHVTLQYLKLTSRSDETVYLIESYLRANKMFVDYSEPQIERVYSSCLALNLEDVEPCISGPKRPYDRVTLREMKADWHACLDNRVGFKGFAILKESQGKVAEFSFRGTLAQLRHGDVVIAAITSCTNTSNPSVMLGAALVAKKACELELEVKPWIKTSLAPGSGVVTKYLEKSGLHKYLNQLGFHIVGYGCTTYTGNSGDIDEAVASGITENDIVAAAVLSGNRNFEGRVHPLTRANYLASPPLVVAYAFAGTVVIDFETEPIGVTYQAITDGNPMWNQLSVPSGNLYAWDSKSTYIHDPPYFKSMTMSQPGPHGVKDAYWLLNFGDSITTDHISPAGSIHKDSPAARYLMERGVDRRDFNSYGNCRDSTEEKLFVFDAAMRYKSKGHDTIILAGAEYGSGSSRDWAAKGPKLLSVKAAGEDVETLGLTGHERHSIDLPSNVSEIRLGQDVTVATDNGKSFTCTLRFDTEVELAYFDHGGILQYVIRNLIHTNH
;
A
#
# COMPACT_ATOMS: atom_id res chain seq x y z
N MET A 1 -13.17 -25.57 5.11
CA MET A 1 -14.12 -26.04 4.08
C MET A 1 -13.91 -27.51 3.70
N LEU A 2 -12.83 -27.87 2.98
CA LEU A 2 -12.61 -29.23 2.45
C LEU A 2 -12.57 -30.33 3.51
N ARG A 3 -11.96 -30.06 4.67
CA ARG A 3 -11.93 -31.01 5.79
C ARG A 3 -13.34 -31.35 6.32
N LYS A 4 -14.23 -30.35 6.40
CA LYS A 4 -15.63 -30.52 6.81
C LYS A 4 -16.42 -31.33 5.78
N HIS A 5 -16.09 -31.17 4.49
CA HIS A 5 -16.73 -31.92 3.41
C HIS A 5 -16.28 -33.39 3.35
N GLY A 6 -15.07 -33.72 3.82
CA GLY A 6 -14.58 -35.11 3.86
C GLY A 6 -14.02 -35.57 2.51
N VAL A 7 -12.81 -35.10 2.19
CA VAL A 7 -12.11 -35.41 0.92
C VAL A 7 -11.01 -36.48 1.08
N VAL A 8 -11.02 -37.24 2.17
CA VAL A 8 -10.02 -38.29 2.42
C VAL A 8 -10.03 -39.36 1.32
N GLY A 9 -8.86 -39.61 0.73
CA GLY A 9 -8.70 -40.58 -0.36
C GLY A 9 -9.21 -40.11 -1.73
N LYS A 10 -9.62 -38.84 -1.85
CA LYS A 10 -10.16 -38.26 -3.09
C LYS A 10 -9.19 -37.26 -3.72
N PHE A 11 -9.39 -36.97 -5.00
CA PHE A 11 -8.79 -35.81 -5.66
C PHE A 11 -9.68 -34.58 -5.47
N VAL A 12 -9.05 -33.42 -5.30
CA VAL A 12 -9.70 -32.12 -5.30
C VAL A 12 -9.19 -31.39 -6.53
N GLU A 13 -10.06 -31.17 -7.51
CA GLU A 13 -9.75 -30.37 -8.69
C GLU A 13 -10.36 -28.98 -8.54
N PHE A 14 -9.57 -27.95 -8.83
CA PHE A 14 -10.00 -26.56 -8.77
C PHE A 14 -10.39 -26.07 -10.17
N TYR A 15 -11.54 -25.41 -10.27
CA TYR A 15 -12.09 -24.85 -11.52
C TYR A 15 -12.94 -23.60 -11.22
N GLY A 16 -13.30 -22.85 -12.27
CA GLY A 16 -14.12 -21.64 -12.19
C GLY A 16 -13.38 -20.37 -12.65
N GLU A 17 -14.10 -19.26 -12.74
CA GLU A 17 -13.57 -17.99 -13.27
C GLU A 17 -12.43 -17.42 -12.42
N GLY A 18 -12.50 -17.55 -11.09
CA GLY A 18 -11.45 -17.06 -10.19
C GLY A 18 -10.08 -17.74 -10.32
N MET A 19 -9.95 -18.77 -11.18
CA MET A 19 -8.67 -19.44 -11.40
C MET A 19 -7.67 -18.57 -12.17
N SER A 20 -8.13 -17.69 -13.07
CA SER A 20 -7.25 -16.77 -13.82
C SER A 20 -6.55 -15.76 -12.92
N GLU A 21 -7.19 -15.38 -11.81
CA GLU A 21 -6.68 -14.40 -10.84
C GLU A 21 -5.59 -14.97 -9.91
N LEU A 22 -5.50 -16.30 -9.82
CA LEU A 22 -4.53 -16.98 -8.96
C LEU A 22 -3.23 -17.24 -9.71
N SER A 23 -2.13 -16.64 -9.25
CA SER A 23 -0.81 -16.94 -9.79
C SER A 23 -0.45 -18.41 -9.57
N LEU A 24 0.51 -18.96 -10.34
CA LEU A 24 0.92 -20.35 -10.12
C LEU A 24 1.46 -20.59 -8.70
N ALA A 25 2.07 -19.58 -8.09
CA ALA A 25 2.53 -19.68 -6.72
C ALA A 25 1.37 -19.77 -5.71
N ASP A 26 0.28 -19.05 -5.92
CA ASP A 26 -0.92 -19.15 -5.07
C ASP A 26 -1.55 -20.55 -5.18
N ARG A 27 -1.65 -21.07 -6.41
CA ARG A 27 -2.11 -22.44 -6.67
C ARG A 27 -1.21 -23.49 -6.01
N ALA A 28 0.11 -23.28 -6.05
CA ALA A 28 1.07 -24.13 -5.37
C ALA A 28 0.90 -24.08 -3.84
N THR A 29 0.62 -22.90 -3.25
CA THR A 29 0.31 -22.76 -1.83
C THR A 29 -0.94 -23.56 -1.44
N ILE A 30 -2.02 -23.47 -2.23
CA ILE A 30 -3.28 -24.19 -1.98
C ILE A 30 -3.09 -25.71 -2.09
N THR A 31 -2.42 -26.18 -3.14
CA THR A 31 -2.19 -27.61 -3.38
C THR A 31 -1.17 -28.21 -2.43
N ASN A 32 -0.20 -27.43 -1.93
CA ASN A 32 0.75 -27.87 -0.91
C ASN A 32 0.04 -28.38 0.35
N MET A 33 -1.10 -27.77 0.72
CA MET A 33 -1.88 -28.14 1.91
C MET A 33 -2.82 -29.35 1.71
N SER A 34 -2.72 -30.08 0.58
CA SER A 34 -3.55 -31.26 0.30
C SER A 34 -3.60 -32.29 1.42
N PRO A 35 -2.46 -32.68 2.01
CA PRO A 35 -2.45 -33.63 3.12
C PRO A 35 -3.19 -33.10 4.36
N GLU A 36 -3.17 -31.79 4.61
CA GLU A 36 -3.77 -31.16 5.79
C GLU A 36 -5.31 -31.17 5.73
N TYR A 37 -5.91 -31.00 4.54
CA TYR A 37 -7.35 -31.22 4.36
C TYR A 37 -7.71 -32.69 4.07
N GLY A 38 -6.72 -33.52 3.74
CA GLY A 38 -6.82 -34.98 3.63
C GLY A 38 -6.97 -35.52 2.22
N ALA A 39 -6.92 -34.67 1.19
CA ALA A 39 -7.01 -35.13 -0.19
C ALA A 39 -5.74 -35.88 -0.58
N THR A 40 -5.88 -36.83 -1.50
CA THR A 40 -4.73 -37.50 -2.13
C THR A 40 -3.95 -36.52 -3.00
N MET A 41 -4.65 -35.59 -3.66
CA MET A 41 -4.07 -34.56 -4.52
C MET A 41 -5.02 -33.36 -4.62
N GLY A 42 -4.45 -32.16 -4.56
CA GLY A 42 -5.06 -30.93 -5.06
C GLY A 42 -4.54 -30.64 -6.46
N PHE A 43 -5.42 -30.43 -7.43
CA PHE A 43 -5.08 -30.33 -8.84
C PHE A 43 -5.63 -29.03 -9.45
N PHE A 44 -4.73 -28.22 -10.00
CA PHE A 44 -5.07 -27.12 -10.89
C PHE A 44 -4.67 -27.53 -12.31
N PRO A 45 -5.61 -27.53 -13.27
CA PRO A 45 -5.28 -27.79 -14.67
C PRO A 45 -4.26 -26.79 -15.22
N VAL A 46 -3.52 -27.20 -16.25
CA VAL A 46 -2.57 -26.33 -16.95
C VAL A 46 -3.36 -25.35 -17.82
N ASP A 47 -3.04 -24.07 -17.67
CA ASP A 47 -3.61 -22.95 -18.39
C ASP A 47 -2.52 -21.94 -18.78
N HIS A 48 -2.94 -20.77 -19.29
CA HIS A 48 -2.01 -19.70 -19.66
C HIS A 48 -1.15 -19.19 -18.51
N VAL A 49 -1.66 -19.14 -17.27
CA VAL A 49 -0.88 -18.71 -16.09
C VAL A 49 0.27 -19.68 -15.81
N THR A 50 0.03 -20.98 -15.99
CA THR A 50 1.07 -22.00 -15.85
C THR A 50 2.15 -21.84 -16.92
N LEU A 51 1.77 -21.61 -18.18
CA LEU A 51 2.73 -21.38 -19.27
C LEU A 51 3.56 -20.11 -19.04
N GLN A 52 2.93 -19.02 -18.56
CA GLN A 52 3.63 -17.79 -18.19
C GLN A 52 4.67 -18.03 -17.09
N TYR A 53 4.33 -18.82 -16.07
CA TYR A 53 5.29 -19.18 -15.03
C TYR A 53 6.47 -20.02 -15.56
N LEU A 54 6.22 -20.94 -16.50
CA LEU A 54 7.31 -21.71 -17.13
C LEU A 54 8.29 -20.77 -17.86
N LYS A 55 7.77 -19.80 -18.62
CA LYS A 55 8.61 -18.76 -19.25
C LYS A 55 9.36 -17.92 -18.22
N LEU A 56 8.68 -17.46 -17.18
CA LEU A 56 9.27 -16.66 -16.09
C LEU A 56 10.42 -17.41 -15.40
N THR A 57 10.31 -18.73 -15.27
CA THR A 57 11.34 -19.61 -14.71
C THR A 57 12.32 -20.14 -15.76
N SER A 58 12.46 -19.41 -16.87
CA SER A 58 13.47 -19.59 -17.90
C SER A 58 13.35 -20.88 -18.73
N ARG A 59 12.14 -21.44 -18.87
CA ARG A 59 11.90 -22.45 -19.93
C ARG A 59 11.84 -21.73 -21.27
N SER A 60 12.46 -22.31 -22.30
CA SER A 60 12.53 -21.69 -23.63
C SER A 60 11.14 -21.60 -24.27
N ASP A 61 10.95 -20.63 -25.17
CA ASP A 61 9.69 -20.46 -25.89
C ASP A 61 9.32 -21.70 -26.70
N GLU A 62 10.31 -22.40 -27.28
CA GLU A 62 10.09 -23.65 -28.01
C GLU A 62 9.57 -24.76 -27.08
N THR A 63 10.13 -24.85 -25.87
CA THR A 63 9.70 -25.84 -24.87
C THR A 63 8.27 -25.55 -24.41
N VAL A 64 7.96 -24.28 -24.13
CA VAL A 64 6.61 -23.88 -23.70
C VAL A 64 5.59 -24.10 -24.81
N TYR A 65 5.94 -23.77 -26.06
CA TYR A 65 5.10 -24.05 -27.23
C TYR A 65 4.83 -25.55 -27.40
N LEU A 66 5.85 -26.40 -27.23
CA LEU A 66 5.69 -27.85 -27.30
C LEU A 66 4.74 -28.37 -26.19
N ILE A 67 4.90 -27.87 -24.96
CA ILE A 67 4.03 -28.22 -23.82
C ILE A 67 2.58 -27.84 -24.12
N GLU A 68 2.33 -26.60 -24.56
CA GLU A 68 0.98 -26.15 -24.90
C GLU A 68 0.38 -26.98 -26.03
N SER A 69 1.14 -27.18 -27.11
CA SER A 69 0.69 -27.97 -28.27
C SER A 69 0.32 -29.39 -27.87
N TYR A 70 1.14 -30.03 -27.04
CA TYR A 70 0.87 -31.36 -26.51
C TYR A 70 -0.42 -31.38 -25.66
N LEU A 71 -0.56 -30.45 -24.72
CA LEU A 71 -1.72 -30.41 -23.83
C LEU A 71 -3.02 -30.11 -24.58
N ARG A 72 -3.00 -29.18 -25.54
CA ARG A 72 -4.16 -28.89 -26.40
C ARG A 72 -4.54 -30.10 -27.26
N ALA A 73 -3.56 -30.76 -27.89
CA ALA A 73 -3.80 -31.97 -28.68
C ALA A 73 -4.44 -33.11 -27.84
N ASN A 74 -4.10 -33.19 -26.56
CA ASN A 74 -4.63 -34.19 -25.63
C ASN A 74 -5.85 -33.72 -24.81
N LYS A 75 -6.39 -32.52 -25.07
CA LYS A 75 -7.52 -31.93 -24.32
C LYS A 75 -7.25 -31.80 -22.81
N MET A 76 -5.99 -31.53 -22.45
CA MET A 76 -5.52 -31.34 -21.07
C MET A 76 -5.17 -29.88 -20.75
N PHE A 77 -5.31 -28.97 -21.72
CA PHE A 77 -5.13 -27.54 -21.55
C PHE A 77 -6.47 -26.86 -21.26
N VAL A 78 -6.50 -25.95 -20.29
CA VAL A 78 -7.68 -25.16 -19.95
C VAL A 78 -7.49 -23.74 -20.42
N ASP A 79 -8.40 -23.31 -21.30
CA ASP A 79 -8.46 -21.96 -21.83
C ASP A 79 -9.76 -21.30 -21.37
N TYR A 80 -9.69 -20.44 -20.36
CA TYR A 80 -10.86 -19.79 -19.77
C TYR A 80 -11.57 -18.81 -20.72
N SER A 81 -10.95 -18.47 -21.87
CA SER A 81 -11.59 -17.65 -22.91
C SER A 81 -12.52 -18.46 -23.83
N GLU A 82 -12.41 -19.78 -23.82
CA GLU A 82 -13.25 -20.70 -24.60
C GLU A 82 -14.43 -21.23 -23.78
N PRO A 83 -15.54 -21.67 -24.42
CA PRO A 83 -16.60 -22.38 -23.72
C PRO A 83 -16.05 -23.61 -22.98
N GLN A 84 -16.21 -23.62 -21.66
CA GLN A 84 -15.69 -24.71 -20.84
C GLN A 84 -16.48 -26.00 -21.08
N ILE A 85 -15.76 -27.10 -21.27
CA ILE A 85 -16.37 -28.44 -21.33
C ILE A 85 -16.92 -28.77 -19.94
N GLU A 86 -18.19 -29.17 -19.89
CA GLU A 86 -18.84 -29.58 -18.64
C GLU A 86 -18.14 -30.84 -18.09
N ARG A 87 -17.52 -30.69 -16.91
CA ARG A 87 -16.88 -31.79 -16.18
C ARG A 87 -17.84 -32.33 -15.12
N VAL A 88 -17.93 -33.64 -15.03
CA VAL A 88 -18.75 -34.31 -14.02
C VAL A 88 -17.89 -34.61 -12.80
N TYR A 89 -18.11 -33.85 -11.72
CA TYR A 89 -17.48 -34.09 -10.42
C TYR A 89 -18.39 -34.91 -9.52
N SER A 90 -17.80 -35.74 -8.65
CA SER A 90 -18.58 -36.51 -7.65
C SER A 90 -19.25 -35.62 -6.60
N SER A 91 -18.73 -34.41 -6.39
CA SER A 91 -19.26 -33.39 -5.49
C SER A 91 -18.62 -32.04 -5.82
N CYS A 92 -19.38 -30.96 -5.67
CA CYS A 92 -18.92 -29.59 -5.92
C CYS A 92 -19.03 -28.75 -4.66
N LEU A 93 -18.04 -27.88 -4.45
CA LEU A 93 -18.04 -26.83 -3.44
C LEU A 93 -17.69 -25.51 -4.12
N ALA A 94 -18.34 -24.44 -3.71
CA ALA A 94 -18.04 -23.09 -4.19
C ALA A 94 -17.38 -22.26 -3.07
N LEU A 95 -16.42 -21.43 -3.47
CA LEU A 95 -15.79 -20.42 -2.62
C LEU A 95 -15.73 -19.13 -3.43
N ASN A 96 -16.42 -18.08 -2.97
CA ASN A 96 -16.20 -16.75 -3.50
C ASN A 96 -14.90 -16.19 -2.90
N LEU A 97 -13.99 -15.72 -3.76
CA LEU A 97 -12.69 -15.18 -3.31
C LEU A 97 -12.87 -13.86 -2.56
N GLU A 98 -13.93 -13.10 -2.84
CA GLU A 98 -14.25 -11.84 -2.14
C GLU A 98 -14.60 -12.06 -0.66
N ASP A 99 -15.12 -13.24 -0.31
CA ASP A 99 -15.47 -13.59 1.07
C ASP A 99 -14.23 -14.03 1.89
N VAL A 100 -13.05 -14.12 1.27
CA VAL A 100 -11.83 -14.58 1.94
C VAL A 100 -11.23 -13.46 2.77
N GLU A 101 -11.50 -13.51 4.08
CA GLU A 101 -10.89 -12.59 5.03
C GLU A 101 -9.50 -13.05 5.51
N PRO A 102 -8.59 -12.11 5.82
CA PRO A 102 -7.33 -12.39 6.50
C PRO A 102 -7.55 -13.20 7.77
N CYS A 103 -6.78 -14.28 7.92
CA CYS A 103 -6.91 -15.20 9.04
C CYS A 103 -5.58 -15.85 9.39
N ILE A 104 -5.53 -16.45 10.57
CA ILE A 104 -4.50 -17.38 10.98
C ILE A 104 -5.14 -18.75 11.27
N SER A 105 -4.34 -19.79 11.46
CA SER A 105 -4.85 -21.10 11.88
C SER A 105 -4.09 -21.64 13.08
N GLY A 106 -4.80 -22.01 14.14
CA GLY A 106 -4.21 -22.46 15.40
C GLY A 106 -5.20 -22.51 16.57
N PRO A 107 -4.73 -22.77 17.80
CA PRO A 107 -3.32 -22.85 18.21
C PRO A 107 -2.64 -24.21 17.98
N LYS A 108 -3.37 -25.27 17.62
CA LYS A 108 -2.82 -26.64 17.60
C LYS A 108 -3.12 -27.45 16.34
N ARG A 109 -3.92 -26.95 15.40
CA ARG A 109 -4.24 -27.66 14.15
C ARG A 109 -4.32 -26.72 12.94
N PRO A 110 -4.01 -27.20 11.72
CA PRO A 110 -3.98 -26.36 10.51
C PRO A 110 -5.35 -25.89 10.02
N TYR A 111 -6.42 -26.60 10.40
CA TYR A 111 -7.79 -26.30 9.97
C TYR A 111 -8.60 -25.55 11.02
N ASP A 112 -7.97 -25.15 12.13
CA ASP A 112 -8.55 -24.30 13.16
C ASP A 112 -8.41 -22.82 12.77
N ARG A 113 -9.11 -22.42 11.71
CA ARG A 113 -9.10 -21.04 11.19
C ARG A 113 -9.65 -20.05 12.24
N VAL A 114 -8.97 -18.93 12.40
CA VAL A 114 -9.36 -17.80 13.25
C VAL A 114 -9.16 -16.52 12.44
N THR A 115 -10.20 -15.72 12.25
CA THR A 115 -10.06 -14.41 11.59
C THR A 115 -9.25 -13.46 12.47
N LEU A 116 -8.64 -12.43 11.90
CA LEU A 116 -7.87 -11.46 12.70
C LEU A 116 -8.75 -10.76 13.75
N ARG A 117 -10.00 -10.44 13.40
CA ARG A 117 -11.00 -9.84 14.31
C ARG A 117 -11.33 -10.74 15.50
N GLU A 118 -11.45 -12.04 15.26
CA GLU A 118 -11.84 -13.00 16.30
C GLU A 118 -10.65 -13.44 17.15
N MET A 119 -9.41 -13.07 16.82
CA MET A 119 -8.21 -13.63 17.42
C MET A 119 -8.17 -13.46 18.94
N LYS A 120 -8.52 -12.28 19.45
CA LYS A 120 -8.65 -12.05 20.88
C LYS A 120 -9.72 -12.91 21.52
N ALA A 121 -10.92 -12.98 20.93
CA ALA A 121 -12.02 -13.76 21.49
C ALA A 121 -11.68 -15.26 21.53
N ASP A 122 -11.11 -15.79 20.45
CA ASP A 122 -10.64 -17.18 20.36
C ASP A 122 -9.53 -17.46 21.38
N TRP A 123 -8.59 -16.52 21.59
CA TRP A 123 -7.54 -16.66 22.60
C TRP A 123 -8.08 -16.79 24.02
N HIS A 124 -8.97 -15.89 24.43
CA HIS A 124 -9.56 -15.93 25.77
C HIS A 124 -10.38 -17.22 25.98
N ALA A 125 -11.14 -17.64 24.96
CA ALA A 125 -11.81 -18.93 24.98
C ALA A 125 -10.83 -20.11 25.11
N CYS A 126 -9.68 -20.06 24.42
CA CYS A 126 -8.63 -21.07 24.53
C CYS A 126 -8.00 -21.12 25.92
N LEU A 127 -7.86 -20.01 26.64
CA LEU A 127 -7.37 -20.03 28.02
C LEU A 127 -8.35 -20.75 28.96
N ASP A 128 -9.65 -20.49 28.82
CA ASP A 128 -10.72 -21.08 29.66
C ASP A 128 -10.99 -22.56 29.36
N ASN A 129 -10.98 -22.94 28.09
CA ASN A 129 -11.39 -24.27 27.65
C ASN A 129 -10.51 -25.39 28.23
N ARG A 130 -11.13 -26.55 28.50
CA ARG A 130 -10.41 -27.78 28.92
C ARG A 130 -9.29 -28.12 27.94
N VAL A 131 -8.23 -28.72 28.46
CA VAL A 131 -7.06 -29.13 27.65
C VAL A 131 -7.52 -29.90 26.41
N GLY A 132 -7.19 -29.34 25.25
CA GLY A 132 -7.59 -29.85 23.95
C GLY A 132 -6.98 -29.03 22.83
N PHE A 133 -7.54 -29.13 21.61
CA PHE A 133 -7.04 -28.40 20.45
C PHE A 133 -7.24 -26.88 20.55
N LYS A 134 -8.32 -26.46 21.22
CA LYS A 134 -8.74 -25.07 21.46
C LYS A 134 -8.85 -24.77 22.96
N GLY A 135 -7.96 -25.34 23.76
CA GLY A 135 -8.03 -25.24 25.22
C GLY A 135 -6.71 -25.51 25.93
N PHE A 136 -6.37 -24.63 26.87
CA PHE A 136 -5.17 -24.68 27.71
C PHE A 136 -5.47 -24.92 29.20
N ALA A 137 -6.73 -24.77 29.62
CA ALA A 137 -7.21 -24.91 31.00
C ALA A 137 -6.43 -24.05 32.02
N ILE A 138 -6.22 -22.77 31.70
CA ILE A 138 -5.57 -21.81 32.59
C ILE A 138 -6.61 -21.25 33.58
N LEU A 139 -6.31 -21.35 34.87
CA LEU A 139 -7.16 -20.80 35.93
C LEU A 139 -7.38 -19.30 35.73
N LYS A 140 -8.62 -18.81 35.93
CA LYS A 140 -8.98 -17.40 35.68
C LYS A 140 -8.08 -16.40 36.41
N GLU A 141 -7.66 -16.71 37.62
CA GLU A 141 -6.73 -15.91 38.42
C GLU A 141 -5.31 -15.82 37.81
N SER A 142 -4.91 -16.80 37.00
CA SER A 142 -3.61 -16.87 36.35
C SER A 142 -3.62 -16.34 34.91
N GLN A 143 -4.78 -16.09 34.30
CA GLN A 143 -4.87 -15.64 32.90
C GLN A 143 -4.23 -14.26 32.67
N GLY A 144 -4.24 -13.40 33.70
CA GLY A 144 -3.57 -12.09 33.68
C GLY A 144 -2.11 -12.10 34.12
N LYS A 145 -1.51 -13.29 34.30
CA LYS A 145 -0.14 -13.41 34.84
C LYS A 145 0.88 -12.71 33.93
N VAL A 146 1.77 -11.97 34.58
CA VAL A 146 2.93 -11.33 33.96
C VAL A 146 4.18 -11.95 34.57
N ALA A 147 5.00 -12.58 33.75
CA ALA A 147 6.27 -13.17 34.14
C ALA A 147 7.40 -12.18 33.84
N GLU A 148 8.11 -11.73 34.85
CA GLU A 148 9.27 -10.85 34.70
C GLU A 148 10.55 -11.68 34.55
N PHE A 149 11.42 -11.28 33.62
CA PHE A 149 12.70 -11.93 33.38
C PHE A 149 13.75 -10.91 32.92
N SER A 150 15.04 -11.22 33.09
CA SER A 150 16.12 -10.35 32.63
C SER A 150 16.68 -10.87 31.31
N PHE A 151 16.48 -10.11 30.23
CA PHE A 151 17.05 -10.42 28.93
C PHE A 151 18.25 -9.51 28.68
N ARG A 152 19.46 -10.09 28.70
CA ARG A 152 20.73 -9.38 28.47
C ARG A 152 20.88 -8.11 29.33
N GLY A 153 20.45 -8.18 30.60
CA GLY A 153 20.53 -7.07 31.55
C GLY A 153 19.37 -6.07 31.48
N THR A 154 18.40 -6.27 30.58
CA THR A 154 17.17 -5.46 30.50
C THR A 154 16.00 -6.22 31.09
N LEU A 155 15.21 -5.56 31.94
CA LEU A 155 13.98 -6.15 32.49
C LEU A 155 12.94 -6.30 31.37
N ALA A 156 12.41 -7.50 31.22
CA ALA A 156 11.43 -7.87 30.21
C ALA A 156 10.25 -8.61 30.84
N GLN A 157 9.11 -8.61 30.14
CA GLN A 157 7.86 -9.21 30.60
C GLN A 157 7.30 -10.17 29.55
N LEU A 158 6.79 -11.30 30.02
CA LEU A 158 6.03 -12.28 29.23
C LEU A 158 4.63 -12.45 29.79
N ARG A 159 3.65 -12.54 28.89
CA ARG A 159 2.25 -12.84 29.18
C ARG A 159 1.78 -14.04 28.37
N HIS A 160 0.65 -14.61 28.76
CA HIS A 160 -0.04 -15.60 27.94
C HIS A 160 -0.35 -15.02 26.56
N GLY A 161 0.14 -15.68 25.51
CA GLY A 161 -0.07 -15.28 24.12
C GLY A 161 1.04 -14.42 23.53
N ASP A 162 2.08 -14.10 24.31
CA ASP A 162 3.25 -13.42 23.78
C ASP A 162 3.97 -14.28 22.75
N VAL A 163 4.35 -13.65 21.65
CA VAL A 163 5.06 -14.29 20.55
C VAL A 163 6.53 -14.41 20.93
N VAL A 164 7.06 -15.63 20.92
CA VAL A 164 8.48 -15.90 21.20
C VAL A 164 9.23 -16.47 19.99
N ILE A 165 8.49 -16.96 18.99
CA ILE A 165 9.04 -17.38 17.69
C ILE A 165 8.20 -16.75 16.58
N ALA A 166 8.87 -16.08 15.64
CA ALA A 166 8.27 -15.59 14.42
C ALA A 166 9.10 -16.04 13.21
N ALA A 167 8.61 -17.01 12.45
CA ALA A 167 9.40 -17.68 11.41
C ALA A 167 8.76 -17.59 10.03
N ILE A 168 9.43 -16.90 9.10
CA ILE A 168 9.13 -17.00 7.67
C ILE A 168 9.86 -18.26 7.16
N THR A 169 9.12 -19.34 6.99
CA THR A 169 9.64 -20.68 6.67
C THR A 169 8.69 -21.41 5.71
N SER A 170 9.03 -22.66 5.38
CA SER A 170 8.28 -23.59 4.52
C SER A 170 8.25 -23.25 3.03
N CYS A 171 8.32 -24.30 2.21
CA CYS A 171 8.08 -24.20 0.76
C CYS A 171 6.64 -23.75 0.44
N THR A 172 5.68 -23.91 1.37
CA THR A 172 4.27 -23.51 1.20
C THR A 172 4.14 -22.04 0.81
N ASN A 173 4.92 -21.16 1.44
CA ASN A 173 4.83 -19.71 1.24
C ASN A 173 6.12 -19.11 0.67
N THR A 174 7.29 -19.67 0.95
CA THR A 174 8.56 -19.08 0.44
C THR A 174 8.76 -19.28 -1.05
N SER A 175 7.98 -20.15 -1.69
CA SER A 175 7.93 -20.28 -3.14
C SER A 175 7.09 -19.17 -3.81
N ASN A 176 6.38 -18.36 -3.04
CA ASN A 176 5.45 -17.36 -3.53
C ASN A 176 6.03 -15.94 -3.38
N PRO A 177 6.48 -15.31 -4.48
CA PRO A 177 7.07 -13.96 -4.43
C PRO A 177 6.11 -12.90 -3.90
N SER A 178 4.80 -13.04 -4.12
CA SER A 178 3.79 -12.06 -3.70
C SER A 178 3.80 -11.87 -2.18
N VAL A 179 3.73 -12.97 -1.43
CA VAL A 179 3.73 -12.90 0.04
C VAL A 179 5.11 -12.60 0.62
N MET A 180 6.19 -13.00 -0.06
CA MET A 180 7.55 -12.72 0.39
C MET A 180 7.94 -11.25 0.19
N LEU A 181 7.60 -10.67 -0.96
CA LEU A 181 7.75 -9.23 -1.20
C LEU A 181 6.78 -8.44 -0.32
N GLY A 182 5.55 -8.92 -0.12
CA GLY A 182 4.61 -8.34 0.82
C GLY A 182 5.18 -8.27 2.24
N ALA A 183 5.80 -9.35 2.73
CA ALA A 183 6.43 -9.36 4.04
C ALA A 183 7.58 -8.36 4.15
N ALA A 184 8.40 -8.25 3.09
CA ALA A 184 9.50 -7.32 3.04
C ALA A 184 9.02 -5.85 2.93
N LEU A 185 7.87 -5.59 2.30
CA LEU A 185 7.23 -4.29 2.25
C LEU A 185 6.63 -3.89 3.61
N VAL A 186 6.00 -4.83 4.33
CA VAL A 186 5.57 -4.62 5.73
C VAL A 186 6.76 -4.31 6.61
N ALA A 187 7.85 -5.08 6.49
CA ALA A 187 9.10 -4.82 7.20
C ALA A 187 9.66 -3.42 6.91
N LYS A 188 9.72 -3.04 5.63
CA LYS A 188 10.13 -1.69 5.21
C LYS A 188 9.29 -0.61 5.88
N LYS A 189 7.96 -0.74 5.83
CA LYS A 189 7.03 0.23 6.41
C LYS A 189 7.20 0.35 7.92
N ALA A 190 7.39 -0.77 8.60
CA ALA A 190 7.62 -0.77 10.04
C ALA A 190 8.96 -0.14 10.42
N CYS A 191 10.04 -0.40 9.67
CA CYS A 191 11.31 0.30 9.87
C CYS A 191 11.21 1.81 9.61
N GLU A 192 10.43 2.24 8.59
CA GLU A 192 10.16 3.65 8.30
C GLU A 192 9.39 4.35 9.44
N LEU A 193 8.64 3.59 10.23
CA LEU A 193 7.90 4.04 11.41
C LEU A 193 8.67 3.83 12.72
N GLU A 194 9.95 3.46 12.64
CA GLU A 194 10.81 3.20 13.81
C GLU A 194 10.23 2.15 14.77
N LEU A 195 9.44 1.20 14.24
CA LEU A 195 8.93 0.08 15.02
C LEU A 195 10.05 -0.96 15.20
N GLU A 196 10.16 -1.48 16.41
CA GLU A 196 11.13 -2.51 16.76
C GLU A 196 10.43 -3.81 17.18
N VAL A 197 11.03 -4.94 16.80
CA VAL A 197 10.64 -6.24 17.32
C VAL A 197 11.29 -6.43 18.68
N LYS A 198 10.53 -6.90 19.67
CA LYS A 198 11.07 -7.21 21.01
C LYS A 198 12.31 -8.13 20.87
N PRO A 199 13.44 -7.81 21.49
CA PRO A 199 14.74 -8.45 21.17
C PRO A 199 14.84 -9.92 21.59
N TRP A 200 13.90 -10.38 22.44
CA TRP A 200 13.79 -11.78 22.85
C TRP A 200 12.94 -12.65 21.91
N ILE A 201 12.31 -12.06 20.89
CA ILE A 201 11.56 -12.82 19.89
C ILE A 201 12.55 -13.44 18.91
N LYS A 202 12.49 -14.76 18.76
CA LYS A 202 13.30 -15.49 17.79
C LYS A 202 12.71 -15.33 16.39
N THR A 203 13.17 -14.32 15.66
CA THR A 203 12.84 -14.11 14.25
C THR A 203 13.75 -14.95 13.34
N SER A 204 13.21 -15.43 12.23
CA SER A 204 14.00 -16.20 11.24
C SER A 204 13.39 -16.18 9.84
N LEU A 205 14.25 -16.17 8.83
CA LEU A 205 13.91 -16.35 7.43
C LEU A 205 14.59 -17.61 6.89
N ALA A 206 13.81 -18.57 6.42
CA ALA A 206 14.30 -19.82 5.84
C ALA A 206 13.70 -20.04 4.44
N PRO A 207 14.33 -19.48 3.40
CA PRO A 207 13.81 -19.58 2.05
C PRO A 207 13.90 -21.01 1.49
N GLY A 208 12.91 -21.42 0.69
CA GLY A 208 12.96 -22.70 -0.02
C GLY A 208 14.00 -22.76 -1.15
N SER A 209 14.47 -21.60 -1.66
CA SER A 209 15.52 -21.54 -2.68
C SER A 209 16.28 -20.22 -2.64
N GLY A 210 17.48 -20.19 -3.25
CA GLY A 210 18.28 -18.97 -3.40
C GLY A 210 17.65 -17.89 -4.30
N VAL A 211 16.61 -18.22 -5.08
CA VAL A 211 15.89 -17.23 -5.90
C VAL A 211 15.22 -16.18 -5.02
N VAL A 212 14.69 -16.60 -3.86
CA VAL A 212 14.06 -15.73 -2.87
C VAL A 212 15.01 -14.65 -2.40
N THR A 213 16.20 -15.06 -1.96
CA THR A 213 17.27 -14.15 -1.55
C THR A 213 17.63 -13.18 -2.65
N LYS A 214 17.80 -13.68 -3.89
CA LYS A 214 18.18 -12.85 -5.03
C LYS A 214 17.17 -11.74 -5.34
N TYR A 215 15.86 -12.02 -5.34
CA TYR A 215 14.89 -10.96 -5.60
C TYR A 215 14.72 -10.02 -4.40
N LEU A 216 14.87 -10.50 -3.15
CA LEU A 216 14.85 -9.64 -1.97
C LEU A 216 16.04 -8.68 -1.94
N GLU A 217 17.21 -9.14 -2.37
CA GLU A 217 18.42 -8.31 -2.51
C GLU A 217 18.27 -7.32 -3.67
N LYS A 218 17.86 -7.79 -4.85
CA LYS A 218 17.69 -6.92 -6.03
C LYS A 218 16.61 -5.85 -5.84
N SER A 219 15.55 -6.15 -5.09
CA SER A 219 14.52 -5.16 -4.74
C SER A 219 14.99 -4.17 -3.66
N GLY A 220 16.14 -4.42 -3.02
CA GLY A 220 16.63 -3.63 -1.89
C GLY A 220 15.81 -3.81 -0.61
N LEU A 221 14.91 -4.80 -0.56
CA LEU A 221 14.02 -5.02 0.58
C LEU A 221 14.62 -5.95 1.64
N HIS A 222 15.63 -6.77 1.28
CA HIS A 222 16.28 -7.71 2.21
C HIS A 222 16.82 -7.03 3.48
N LYS A 223 17.36 -5.81 3.36
CA LYS A 223 17.92 -5.06 4.50
C LYS A 223 16.89 -4.79 5.60
N TYR A 224 15.61 -4.57 5.25
CA TYR A 224 14.56 -4.28 6.23
C TYR A 224 14.18 -5.54 7.00
N LEU A 225 14.10 -6.69 6.33
CA LEU A 225 13.92 -7.98 7.01
C LEU A 225 15.06 -8.25 7.99
N ASN A 226 16.31 -8.00 7.57
CA ASN A 226 17.48 -8.15 8.44
C ASN A 226 17.46 -7.20 9.65
N GLN A 227 17.03 -5.95 9.47
CA GLN A 227 16.92 -4.99 10.58
C GLN A 227 15.97 -5.46 11.68
N LEU A 228 14.95 -6.25 11.31
CA LEU A 228 13.96 -6.83 12.22
C LEU A 228 14.34 -8.23 12.72
N GLY A 229 15.57 -8.67 12.45
CA GLY A 229 16.09 -9.98 12.86
C GLY A 229 15.64 -11.16 11.98
N PHE A 230 14.88 -10.93 10.90
CA PHE A 230 14.54 -11.97 9.91
C PHE A 230 15.72 -12.30 8.99
N HIS A 231 16.83 -12.69 9.60
CA HIS A 231 18.03 -13.13 8.91
C HIS A 231 17.81 -14.47 8.22
N ILE A 232 18.50 -14.66 7.09
CA ILE A 232 18.53 -15.95 6.41
C ILE A 232 19.30 -16.95 7.28
N VAL A 233 18.58 -17.89 7.89
CA VAL A 233 19.17 -18.92 8.77
C VAL A 233 19.55 -20.20 8.00
N GLY A 234 19.06 -20.34 6.77
CA GLY A 234 19.40 -21.46 5.89
C GLY A 234 18.34 -21.70 4.80
N TYR A 235 18.71 -22.50 3.81
CA TYR A 235 17.80 -22.94 2.74
C TYR A 235 17.29 -24.34 3.04
N GLY A 236 16.08 -24.46 3.58
CA GLY A 236 15.54 -25.75 4.00
C GLY A 236 14.31 -25.62 4.88
N CYS A 237 13.88 -26.74 5.46
CA CYS A 237 12.60 -26.82 6.20
C CYS A 237 12.62 -26.14 7.58
N THR A 238 13.78 -26.08 8.26
CA THR A 238 14.00 -25.36 9.54
C THR A 238 12.82 -25.48 10.54
N THR A 239 12.30 -24.35 11.03
CA THR A 239 11.23 -24.23 12.02
C THR A 239 9.96 -24.99 11.64
N TYR A 240 9.63 -25.09 10.35
CA TYR A 240 8.43 -25.82 9.91
C TYR A 240 8.49 -27.31 10.24
N THR A 241 9.67 -27.92 10.24
CA THR A 241 9.87 -29.33 10.65
C THR A 241 10.17 -29.53 12.13
N GLY A 242 10.12 -28.46 12.94
CA GLY A 242 10.53 -28.48 14.35
C GLY A 242 12.02 -28.25 14.56
N ASN A 243 12.78 -27.98 13.50
CA ASN A 243 14.18 -27.55 13.61
C ASN A 243 14.22 -26.04 13.85
N SER A 244 13.50 -25.59 14.88
CA SER A 244 13.42 -24.21 15.32
C SER A 244 14.66 -23.75 16.06
N GLY A 245 15.50 -24.69 16.54
CA GLY A 245 16.64 -24.44 17.45
C GLY A 245 16.21 -23.90 18.80
N ASP A 246 17.18 -23.58 19.66
CA ASP A 246 16.91 -23.15 21.05
C ASP A 246 16.40 -21.71 21.14
N ILE A 247 15.46 -21.47 22.05
CA ILE A 247 15.13 -20.13 22.53
C ILE A 247 16.16 -19.74 23.60
N ASP A 248 16.46 -18.45 23.73
CA ASP A 248 17.35 -17.92 24.77
C ASP A 248 16.94 -18.41 26.17
N GLU A 249 17.93 -18.79 26.99
CA GLU A 249 17.71 -19.42 28.29
C GLU A 249 16.85 -18.55 29.22
N ALA A 250 17.02 -17.23 29.20
CA ALA A 250 16.25 -16.32 30.04
C ALA A 250 14.76 -16.32 29.66
N VAL A 251 14.46 -16.41 28.36
CA VAL A 251 13.09 -16.50 27.84
C VAL A 251 12.51 -17.88 28.14
N ALA A 252 13.32 -18.93 27.99
CA ALA A 252 12.93 -20.29 28.29
C ALA A 252 12.52 -20.47 29.76
N SER A 253 13.36 -20.00 30.70
CA SER A 253 13.04 -19.95 32.14
C SER A 253 11.82 -19.08 32.42
N GLY A 254 11.74 -17.91 31.77
CA GLY A 254 10.57 -17.03 31.88
C GLY A 254 9.26 -17.74 31.51
N ILE A 255 9.29 -18.65 30.52
CA ILE A 255 8.14 -19.46 30.13
C ILE A 255 7.88 -20.60 31.13
N THR A 256 8.89 -21.42 31.42
CA THR A 256 8.71 -22.67 32.17
C THR A 256 8.45 -22.45 33.65
N GLU A 257 9.18 -21.54 34.30
CA GLU A 257 9.03 -21.25 35.73
C GLU A 257 7.69 -20.58 36.04
N ASN A 258 7.10 -19.94 35.03
CA ASN A 258 5.85 -19.18 35.19
C ASN A 258 4.64 -19.84 34.55
N ASP A 259 4.77 -21.01 33.92
CA ASP A 259 3.71 -21.71 33.16
C ASP A 259 3.02 -20.80 32.12
N ILE A 260 3.81 -19.99 31.40
CA ILE A 260 3.28 -19.10 30.37
C ILE A 260 2.92 -19.90 29.10
N VAL A 261 1.73 -19.63 28.55
CA VAL A 261 1.33 -20.17 27.24
C VAL A 261 1.93 -19.26 26.16
N ALA A 262 3.18 -19.52 25.80
CA ALA A 262 3.88 -18.78 24.77
C ALA A 262 3.44 -19.18 23.35
N ALA A 263 3.46 -18.22 22.43
CA ALA A 263 3.01 -18.39 21.05
C ALA A 263 4.17 -18.41 20.05
N ALA A 264 4.03 -19.24 19.01
CA ALA A 264 4.82 -19.16 17.78
C ALA A 264 3.92 -18.79 16.60
N VAL A 265 4.40 -17.92 15.71
CA VAL A 265 3.74 -17.60 14.44
C VAL A 265 4.68 -17.97 13.30
N LEU A 266 4.20 -18.78 12.35
CA LEU A 266 5.02 -19.29 11.26
C LEU A 266 4.27 -19.39 9.94
N SER A 267 4.98 -19.22 8.82
CA SER A 267 4.42 -19.38 7.47
C SER A 267 4.47 -20.83 6.96
N GLY A 268 4.34 -21.80 7.87
CA GLY A 268 4.27 -23.22 7.58
C GLY A 268 2.87 -23.70 7.21
N ASN A 269 2.68 -25.03 7.17
CA ASN A 269 1.36 -25.66 6.99
C ASN A 269 0.96 -26.57 8.17
N ARG A 270 1.82 -26.75 9.18
CA ARG A 270 1.58 -27.59 10.37
C ARG A 270 1.99 -26.86 11.65
N ASN A 271 1.12 -26.95 12.65
CA ASN A 271 1.22 -26.24 13.93
C ASN A 271 0.77 -27.13 15.11
N PHE A 272 0.97 -28.43 15.01
CA PHE A 272 0.67 -29.35 16.11
C PHE A 272 1.49 -29.01 17.36
N GLU A 273 0.89 -29.17 18.53
CA GLU A 273 1.55 -28.94 19.82
C GLU A 273 2.86 -29.74 19.91
N GLY A 274 3.94 -29.08 20.33
CA GLY A 274 5.29 -29.68 20.42
C GLY A 274 6.01 -29.90 19.08
N ARG A 275 5.35 -29.70 17.93
CA ARG A 275 5.97 -29.87 16.61
C ARG A 275 6.86 -28.69 16.22
N VAL A 276 6.48 -27.47 16.58
CA VAL A 276 7.20 -26.24 16.21
C VAL A 276 8.37 -25.99 17.16
N HIS A 277 8.10 -25.88 18.46
CA HIS A 277 9.10 -25.81 19.51
C HIS A 277 8.51 -26.37 20.83
N PRO A 278 9.29 -27.03 21.70
CA PRO A 278 8.78 -27.60 22.96
C PRO A 278 8.15 -26.58 23.91
N LEU A 279 8.63 -25.34 23.90
CA LEU A 279 8.16 -24.24 24.77
C LEU A 279 6.99 -23.44 24.21
N THR A 280 6.51 -23.73 22.99
CA THR A 280 5.39 -23.01 22.37
C THR A 280 4.15 -23.88 22.34
N ARG A 281 3.30 -23.72 23.37
CA ARG A 281 2.02 -24.43 23.51
C ARG A 281 0.98 -23.95 22.49
N ALA A 282 1.12 -22.71 22.00
CA ALA A 282 0.28 -22.14 20.96
C ALA A 282 1.08 -21.87 19.68
N ASN A 283 0.64 -22.41 18.54
CA ASN A 283 1.33 -22.25 17.26
C ASN A 283 0.33 -21.84 16.18
N TYR A 284 0.61 -20.75 15.48
CA TYR A 284 -0.28 -20.18 14.48
C TYR A 284 0.35 -20.14 13.10
N LEU A 285 -0.37 -20.68 12.12
CA LEU A 285 -0.04 -20.57 10.72
C LEU A 285 -0.55 -19.24 10.20
N ALA A 286 0.33 -18.47 9.58
CA ALA A 286 0.00 -17.15 9.04
C ALA A 286 0.77 -16.89 7.73
N SER A 287 0.30 -15.95 6.92
CA SER A 287 1.07 -15.51 5.75
C SER A 287 2.38 -14.83 6.19
N PRO A 288 3.46 -14.85 5.39
CA PRO A 288 4.70 -14.16 5.72
C PRO A 288 4.54 -12.68 6.17
N PRO A 289 3.67 -11.85 5.57
CA PRO A 289 3.42 -10.49 6.08
C PRO A 289 2.82 -10.47 7.49
N LEU A 290 1.91 -11.40 7.80
CA LEU A 290 1.34 -11.53 9.13
C LEU A 290 2.36 -12.05 10.15
N VAL A 291 3.29 -12.93 9.76
CA VAL A 291 4.40 -13.32 10.63
C VAL A 291 5.21 -12.10 11.06
N VAL A 292 5.49 -11.19 10.13
CA VAL A 292 6.18 -9.92 10.43
C VAL A 292 5.32 -9.04 11.35
N ALA A 293 4.02 -8.88 11.05
CA ALA A 293 3.11 -8.08 11.87
C ALA A 293 2.99 -8.59 13.33
N TYR A 294 2.89 -9.90 13.53
CA TYR A 294 2.85 -10.51 14.87
C TYR A 294 4.19 -10.45 15.59
N ALA A 295 5.32 -10.47 14.88
CA ALA A 295 6.62 -10.22 15.48
C ALA A 295 6.69 -8.80 16.08
N PHE A 296 6.13 -7.82 15.39
CA PHE A 296 6.05 -6.44 15.89
C PHE A 296 5.08 -6.28 17.05
N ALA A 297 3.85 -6.78 16.91
CA ALA A 297 2.87 -6.75 17.99
C ALA A 297 3.41 -7.46 19.25
N GLY A 298 4.26 -8.47 19.05
CA GLY A 298 4.88 -9.25 20.13
C GLY A 298 3.90 -10.11 20.91
N THR A 299 2.65 -10.20 20.46
CA THR A 299 1.57 -11.00 21.04
C THR A 299 0.58 -11.39 19.96
N VAL A 300 -0.04 -12.57 20.09
CA VAL A 300 -1.19 -12.95 19.26
C VAL A 300 -2.50 -12.36 19.77
N VAL A 301 -2.49 -11.75 20.96
CA VAL A 301 -3.67 -11.19 21.63
C VAL A 301 -3.86 -9.73 21.22
N ILE A 302 -4.03 -9.50 19.92
CA ILE A 302 -4.19 -8.17 19.32
C ILE A 302 -5.34 -8.21 18.31
N ASP A 303 -6.16 -7.18 18.30
CA ASP A 303 -7.09 -6.87 17.22
C ASP A 303 -6.50 -5.75 16.35
N PHE A 304 -5.99 -6.13 15.17
CA PHE A 304 -5.34 -5.19 14.26
C PHE A 304 -6.26 -4.09 13.71
N GLU A 305 -7.59 -4.22 13.83
CA GLU A 305 -8.52 -3.17 13.40
C GLU A 305 -8.72 -2.10 14.45
N THR A 306 -8.64 -2.46 15.73
CA THR A 306 -8.96 -1.56 16.85
C THR A 306 -7.75 -1.16 17.67
N GLU A 307 -6.62 -1.88 17.53
CA GLU A 307 -5.41 -1.64 18.32
C GLU A 307 -4.18 -1.35 17.46
N PRO A 308 -3.36 -0.38 17.88
CA PRO A 308 -2.10 -0.09 17.21
C PRO A 308 -1.08 -1.22 17.44
N ILE A 309 -0.35 -1.59 16.39
CA ILE A 309 0.75 -2.59 16.44
C ILE A 309 1.94 -2.08 17.28
N GLY A 310 2.09 -0.76 17.37
CA GLY A 310 3.06 -0.08 18.22
C GLY A 310 2.66 1.38 18.42
N VAL A 311 3.09 1.96 19.54
CA VAL A 311 2.79 3.34 19.90
C VAL A 311 4.09 4.15 19.77
N THR A 312 4.20 5.00 18.75
CA THR A 312 5.36 5.86 18.50
C THR A 312 5.36 7.14 19.36
N TYR A 313 4.87 7.07 20.62
CA TYR A 313 4.56 8.25 21.45
C TYR A 313 5.16 8.23 22.86
N GLN A 314 6.46 7.95 22.99
CA GLN A 314 7.15 8.22 24.27
C GLN A 314 8.33 9.20 24.17
N ALA A 315 8.74 9.60 22.96
CA ALA A 315 9.83 10.57 22.76
C ALA A 315 9.43 11.85 21.98
N ILE A 316 8.21 11.93 21.46
CA ILE A 316 7.75 13.09 20.67
C ILE A 316 7.48 14.32 21.55
N THR A 317 6.96 14.14 22.77
CA THR A 317 6.66 15.28 23.66
C THR A 317 7.89 15.82 24.37
N ASP A 318 8.92 15.00 24.55
CA ASP A 318 10.12 15.40 25.26
C ASP A 318 11.08 16.17 24.34
N GLY A 319 10.88 16.05 23.02
CA GLY A 319 11.78 16.58 22.00
C GLY A 319 13.17 15.95 22.08
N ASN A 320 13.80 15.70 20.94
CA ASN A 320 15.22 15.36 21.00
C ASN A 320 16.03 16.61 21.45
N PRO A 321 17.24 16.46 22.02
CA PRO A 321 18.02 17.60 22.50
C PRO A 321 18.25 18.69 21.44
N MET A 322 18.26 18.31 20.16
CA MET A 322 18.42 19.24 19.03
C MET A 322 17.13 20.04 18.79
N TRP A 323 15.95 19.41 18.89
CA TRP A 323 14.63 20.04 18.80
C TRP A 323 14.41 21.04 19.94
N ASN A 324 14.78 20.68 21.17
CA ASN A 324 14.63 21.53 22.35
C ASN A 324 15.57 22.75 22.35
N GLN A 325 16.62 22.74 21.52
CA GLN A 325 17.55 23.85 21.35
C GLN A 325 17.16 24.79 20.21
N LEU A 326 16.11 24.47 19.43
CA LEU A 326 15.62 25.36 18.38
C LEU A 326 15.05 26.63 19.01
N SER A 327 15.64 27.76 18.67
CA SER A 327 15.11 29.06 19.06
C SER A 327 13.91 29.41 18.20
N VAL A 328 12.78 29.69 18.85
CA VAL A 328 11.53 30.08 18.17
C VAL A 328 11.22 31.54 18.53
N PRO A 329 11.02 32.44 17.56
CA PRO A 329 10.68 33.83 17.85
C PRO A 329 9.28 33.93 18.47
N SER A 330 9.11 34.82 19.46
CA SER A 330 7.82 35.09 20.10
C SER A 330 7.02 36.12 19.29
N GLY A 331 6.17 35.63 18.39
CA GLY A 331 5.26 36.48 17.60
C GLY A 331 4.10 35.68 17.02
N ASN A 332 2.95 36.34 16.87
CA ASN A 332 1.74 35.72 16.27
C ASN A 332 1.75 35.77 14.73
N LEU A 333 2.66 36.55 14.14
CA LEU A 333 2.86 36.67 12.69
C LEU A 333 4.25 36.17 12.33
N TYR A 334 4.32 35.38 11.26
CA TYR A 334 5.58 34.83 10.77
C TYR A 334 6.45 35.95 10.18
N ALA A 335 7.68 36.09 10.70
CA ALA A 335 8.64 37.06 10.21
C ALA A 335 9.32 36.50 8.96
N TRP A 336 8.83 36.88 7.78
CA TRP A 336 9.39 36.44 6.51
C TRP A 336 10.86 36.87 6.36
N ASP A 337 11.75 35.90 6.21
CA ASP A 337 13.16 36.14 5.89
C ASP A 337 13.35 36.15 4.37
N SER A 338 13.66 37.32 3.81
CA SER A 338 13.89 37.49 2.37
C SER A 338 15.09 36.69 1.83
N LYS A 339 15.96 36.18 2.71
CA LYS A 339 17.10 35.32 2.36
C LYS A 339 16.79 33.83 2.46
N SER A 340 15.67 33.46 3.08
CA SER A 340 15.25 32.06 3.16
C SER A 340 15.06 31.51 1.75
N THR A 341 15.53 30.29 1.51
CA THR A 341 15.25 29.53 0.28
C THR A 341 14.20 28.44 0.50
N TYR A 342 13.66 28.36 1.72
CA TYR A 342 12.75 27.30 2.16
C TYR A 342 11.33 27.81 2.41
N ILE A 343 11.17 29.01 2.97
CA ILE A 343 9.87 29.58 3.37
C ILE A 343 9.77 30.99 2.81
N HIS A 344 8.83 31.22 1.89
CA HIS A 344 8.60 32.51 1.24
C HIS A 344 7.16 32.97 1.36
N ASP A 345 6.97 34.29 1.33
CA ASP A 345 5.64 34.91 1.25
C ASP A 345 5.02 34.68 -0.14
N PRO A 346 3.96 33.86 -0.26
CA PRO A 346 3.43 33.47 -1.55
C PRO A 346 2.64 34.62 -2.23
N PRO A 347 2.72 34.79 -3.56
CA PRO A 347 2.12 35.93 -4.25
C PRO A 347 0.61 35.82 -4.43
N TYR A 348 -0.05 34.76 -3.93
CA TYR A 348 -1.46 34.45 -4.19
C TYR A 348 -2.44 35.57 -3.80
N PHE A 349 -2.03 36.46 -2.90
CA PHE A 349 -2.83 37.58 -2.39
C PHE A 349 -2.31 38.96 -2.80
N LYS A 350 -1.17 39.06 -3.52
CA LYS A 350 -0.49 40.35 -3.79
C LYS A 350 -1.33 41.36 -4.59
N SER A 351 -2.22 40.89 -5.46
CA SER A 351 -3.12 41.73 -6.26
C SER A 351 -4.60 41.55 -5.89
N MET A 352 -4.87 40.98 -4.72
CA MET A 352 -6.24 40.69 -4.28
C MET A 352 -6.93 41.99 -3.82
N THR A 353 -8.17 42.17 -4.27
CA THR A 353 -9.06 43.24 -3.80
C THR A 353 -10.23 42.66 -3.01
N MET A 354 -10.90 43.50 -2.20
CA MET A 354 -12.09 43.11 -1.44
C MET A 354 -13.32 42.87 -2.33
N SER A 355 -13.38 43.50 -3.51
CA SER A 355 -14.39 43.17 -4.51
C SER A 355 -14.09 41.82 -5.16
N GLN A 356 -15.13 41.02 -5.40
CA GLN A 356 -15.00 39.79 -6.16
C GLN A 356 -14.57 40.10 -7.61
N PRO A 357 -13.62 39.35 -8.18
CA PRO A 357 -13.23 39.53 -9.58
C PRO A 357 -14.32 39.08 -10.56
N GLY A 358 -15.27 38.24 -10.12
CA GLY A 358 -16.33 37.71 -10.97
C GLY A 358 -15.88 36.52 -11.84
N PRO A 359 -16.83 35.79 -12.43
CA PRO A 359 -16.52 34.77 -13.42
C PRO A 359 -15.89 35.42 -14.66
N HIS A 360 -14.89 34.75 -15.23
CA HIS A 360 -14.26 35.14 -16.48
C HIS A 360 -14.18 33.92 -17.39
N GLY A 361 -14.60 34.11 -18.64
CA GLY A 361 -14.44 33.11 -19.69
C GLY A 361 -12.97 32.93 -20.08
N VAL A 362 -12.72 31.91 -20.89
CA VAL A 362 -11.40 31.62 -21.46
C VAL A 362 -11.47 32.00 -22.94
N LYS A 363 -10.59 32.87 -23.44
CA LYS A 363 -10.66 33.33 -24.82
C LYS A 363 -9.37 33.03 -25.59
N ASP A 364 -9.53 32.42 -26.76
CA ASP A 364 -8.44 32.10 -27.69
C ASP A 364 -7.26 31.38 -27.02
N ALA A 365 -7.55 30.49 -26.07
CA ALA A 365 -6.53 29.85 -25.26
C ALA A 365 -5.73 28.84 -26.06
N TYR A 366 -4.42 28.88 -25.84
CA TYR A 366 -3.49 27.94 -26.46
C TYR A 366 -3.45 26.62 -25.69
N TRP A 367 -3.26 25.54 -26.42
CA TRP A 367 -3.06 24.22 -25.84
C TRP A 367 -1.64 24.12 -25.27
N LEU A 368 -1.53 24.09 -23.94
CA LEU A 368 -0.23 24.00 -23.27
C LEU A 368 0.30 22.56 -23.21
N LEU A 369 -0.57 21.61 -22.87
CA LEU A 369 -0.23 20.19 -22.73
C LEU A 369 -1.40 19.31 -23.15
N ASN A 370 -1.12 18.31 -23.97
CA ASN A 370 -2.04 17.23 -24.33
C ASN A 370 -1.61 15.96 -23.61
N PHE A 371 -2.50 15.42 -22.80
CA PHE A 371 -2.27 14.18 -22.09
C PHE A 371 -3.31 13.11 -22.44
N GLY A 372 -2.86 11.85 -22.41
CA GLY A 372 -3.75 10.69 -22.38
C GLY A 372 -4.35 10.47 -21.00
N ASP A 373 -4.76 9.23 -20.74
CA ASP A 373 -5.40 8.83 -19.48
C ASP A 373 -4.41 8.72 -18.31
N SER A 374 -4.97 8.73 -17.10
CA SER A 374 -4.31 8.41 -15.82
C SER A 374 -3.07 9.25 -15.50
N ILE A 375 -3.09 10.55 -15.86
CA ILE A 375 -2.07 11.50 -15.42
C ILE A 375 -2.20 11.75 -13.93
N THR A 376 -1.24 11.24 -13.17
CA THR A 376 -1.25 11.37 -11.72
C THR A 376 -0.76 12.74 -11.24
N THR A 377 -1.09 13.11 -10.01
CA THR A 377 -0.58 14.33 -9.35
C THR A 377 0.94 14.38 -9.23
N ASP A 378 1.65 13.24 -9.27
CA ASP A 378 3.12 13.20 -9.29
C ASP A 378 3.71 13.59 -10.65
N HIS A 379 2.96 13.34 -11.74
CA HIS A 379 3.33 13.84 -13.07
C HIS A 379 3.13 15.36 -13.16
N ILE A 380 2.06 15.88 -12.54
CA ILE A 380 1.71 17.31 -12.55
C ILE A 380 2.60 18.10 -11.58
N SER A 381 2.86 17.55 -10.40
CA SER A 381 3.69 18.17 -9.35
C SER A 381 4.55 17.11 -8.64
N PRO A 382 5.74 16.78 -9.20
CA PRO A 382 6.63 15.78 -8.63
C PRO A 382 7.15 16.21 -7.24
N ALA A 383 7.28 15.27 -6.31
CA ALA A 383 7.86 15.51 -4.98
C ALA A 383 9.28 14.94 -4.79
N GLY A 384 9.85 14.31 -5.83
CA GLY A 384 11.19 13.71 -5.80
C GLY A 384 12.33 14.73 -5.80
N SER A 385 13.55 14.22 -5.93
CA SER A 385 14.78 15.03 -5.96
C SER A 385 14.82 16.00 -7.14
N ILE A 386 15.36 17.19 -6.92
CA ILE A 386 15.51 18.22 -7.95
C ILE A 386 16.61 17.78 -8.93
N HIS A 387 16.24 17.48 -10.18
CA HIS A 387 17.20 17.02 -11.18
C HIS A 387 18.24 18.13 -11.48
N LYS A 388 19.50 17.76 -11.64
CA LYS A 388 20.65 18.70 -11.79
C LYS A 388 20.52 19.67 -12.98
N ASP A 389 19.87 19.21 -14.06
CA ASP A 389 19.69 19.98 -15.29
C ASP A 389 18.31 20.66 -15.33
N SER A 390 17.54 20.53 -14.23
CA SER A 390 16.28 21.23 -14.10
C SER A 390 16.52 22.73 -13.87
N PRO A 391 15.59 23.59 -14.26
CA PRO A 391 15.73 25.02 -14.00
C PRO A 391 15.64 25.38 -12.50
N ALA A 392 14.98 24.56 -11.67
CA ALA A 392 15.00 24.72 -10.21
C ALA A 392 16.42 24.51 -9.64
N ALA A 393 17.16 23.53 -10.17
CA ALA A 393 18.58 23.37 -9.85
C ALA A 393 19.41 24.60 -10.26
N ARG A 394 19.14 25.20 -11.42
CA ARG A 394 19.84 26.43 -11.88
C ARG A 394 19.60 27.61 -10.95
N TYR A 395 18.36 27.85 -10.53
CA TYR A 395 18.02 28.93 -9.60
C TYR A 395 18.67 28.78 -8.22
N LEU A 396 18.65 27.57 -7.65
CA LEU A 396 19.32 27.28 -6.37
C LEU A 396 20.83 27.51 -6.46
N MET A 397 21.46 27.08 -7.57
CA MET A 397 22.87 27.34 -7.85
C MET A 397 23.18 28.84 -8.00
N GLU A 398 22.32 29.61 -8.68
CA GLU A 398 22.49 31.07 -8.85
C GLU A 398 22.42 31.84 -7.52
N ARG A 399 21.73 31.29 -6.52
CA ARG A 399 21.69 31.83 -5.14
C ARG A 399 22.72 31.22 -4.20
N GLY A 400 23.70 30.49 -4.74
CA GLY A 400 24.83 29.96 -4.00
C GLY A 400 24.51 28.71 -3.18
N VAL A 401 23.40 28.02 -3.44
CA VAL A 401 23.08 26.73 -2.81
C VAL A 401 23.88 25.64 -3.52
N ASP A 402 24.67 24.90 -2.74
CA ASP A 402 25.51 23.82 -3.23
C ASP A 402 24.66 22.60 -3.62
N ARG A 403 25.06 21.86 -4.65
CA ARG A 403 24.23 20.77 -5.22
C ARG A 403 23.87 19.66 -4.21
N ARG A 404 24.75 19.40 -3.25
CA ARG A 404 24.53 18.41 -2.19
C ARG A 404 23.43 18.82 -1.20
N ASP A 405 23.10 20.11 -1.19
CA ASP A 405 22.10 20.73 -0.31
C ASP A 405 20.78 20.98 -1.07
N PHE A 406 20.68 20.48 -2.31
CA PHE A 406 19.42 20.44 -3.05
C PHE A 406 18.51 19.41 -2.40
N ASN A 407 17.48 19.92 -1.73
CA ASN A 407 16.47 19.08 -1.12
C ASN A 407 15.51 18.50 -2.19
N SER A 408 14.41 17.88 -1.77
CA SER A 408 13.36 17.42 -2.68
C SER A 408 12.35 18.52 -3.02
N TYR A 409 11.67 18.44 -4.17
CA TYR A 409 10.55 19.34 -4.49
C TYR A 409 9.44 19.29 -3.43
N GLY A 410 9.33 18.18 -2.69
CA GLY A 410 8.42 18.03 -1.55
C GLY A 410 8.79 18.86 -0.33
N ASN A 411 10.06 19.26 -0.17
CA ASN A 411 10.58 20.04 0.95
C ASN A 411 10.73 21.55 0.64
N CYS A 412 10.62 21.96 -0.63
CA CYS A 412 10.59 23.37 -1.06
C CYS A 412 9.16 23.87 -1.38
N ARG A 413 8.13 23.29 -0.75
CA ARG A 413 6.72 23.55 -1.07
C ARG A 413 6.22 24.97 -0.76
N ASP A 414 7.02 25.83 -0.14
CA ASP A 414 6.63 27.22 0.13
C ASP A 414 7.40 28.24 -0.74
N SER A 415 8.21 27.80 -1.71
CA SER A 415 8.84 28.69 -2.70
C SER A 415 7.95 28.85 -3.94
N THR A 416 7.43 30.05 -4.16
CA THR A 416 6.45 30.33 -5.22
C THR A 416 7.03 30.76 -6.56
N GLU A 417 8.35 30.80 -6.69
CA GLU A 417 9.05 31.21 -7.92
C GLU A 417 9.65 30.03 -8.71
N GLU A 418 9.43 28.77 -8.30
CA GLU A 418 10.10 27.61 -8.91
C GLU A 418 9.16 26.59 -9.59
N LYS A 419 9.44 26.33 -10.88
CA LYS A 419 9.33 25.06 -11.67
C LYS A 419 9.45 25.41 -13.16
N LEU A 420 10.12 24.64 -14.03
CA LEU A 420 10.27 24.88 -15.50
C LEU A 420 10.75 23.57 -16.19
N PHE A 421 10.20 23.04 -17.30
CA PHE A 421 10.30 23.47 -18.71
C PHE A 421 8.94 23.79 -19.34
N VAL A 422 7.84 23.25 -18.80
CA VAL A 422 6.48 23.60 -19.21
C VAL A 422 6.09 24.98 -18.68
N PHE A 423 6.57 25.36 -17.48
CA PHE A 423 6.35 26.71 -16.95
C PHE A 423 7.08 27.78 -17.79
N ASP A 424 8.09 27.45 -18.60
CA ASP A 424 8.82 28.45 -19.42
C ASP A 424 7.91 28.81 -20.58
N ALA A 425 7.30 27.79 -21.18
CA ALA A 425 6.24 27.94 -22.16
C ALA A 425 5.03 28.67 -21.56
N ALA A 426 4.55 28.25 -20.38
CA ALA A 426 3.41 28.88 -19.71
C ALA A 426 3.67 30.36 -19.37
N MET A 427 4.85 30.69 -18.86
CA MET A 427 5.24 32.07 -18.54
C MET A 427 5.46 32.93 -19.78
N ARG A 428 5.90 32.34 -20.91
CA ARG A 428 5.96 33.03 -22.21
C ARG A 428 4.59 33.30 -22.80
N TYR A 429 3.63 32.39 -22.65
CA TYR A 429 2.23 32.65 -23.03
C TYR A 429 1.63 33.73 -22.12
N LYS A 430 1.82 33.61 -20.81
CA LYS A 430 1.35 34.59 -19.82
C LYS A 430 1.93 36.00 -20.03
N SER A 431 3.23 36.13 -20.31
CA SER A 431 3.85 37.45 -20.52
C SER A 431 3.39 38.14 -21.81
N LYS A 432 2.88 37.36 -22.77
CA LYS A 432 2.23 37.86 -23.99
C LYS A 432 0.71 38.05 -23.84
N GLY A 433 0.17 37.78 -22.65
CA GLY A 433 -1.26 37.93 -22.36
C GLY A 433 -2.15 36.87 -22.99
N HIS A 434 -1.61 35.68 -23.27
CA HIS A 434 -2.37 34.56 -23.83
C HIS A 434 -2.77 33.57 -22.76
N ASP A 435 -4.05 33.19 -22.76
CA ASP A 435 -4.58 32.12 -21.91
C ASP A 435 -4.10 30.75 -22.40
N THR A 436 -4.06 29.79 -21.48
CA THR A 436 -3.70 28.41 -21.80
C THR A 436 -4.62 27.40 -21.15
N ILE A 437 -4.81 26.27 -21.82
CA ILE A 437 -5.59 25.14 -21.33
C ILE A 437 -4.78 23.84 -21.39
N ILE A 438 -5.20 22.87 -20.59
CA ILE A 438 -4.70 21.50 -20.59
C ILE A 438 -5.84 20.59 -21.00
N LEU A 439 -5.58 19.69 -21.93
CA LEU A 439 -6.50 18.61 -22.28
C LEU A 439 -5.92 17.30 -21.79
N ALA A 440 -6.77 16.49 -21.19
CA ALA A 440 -6.38 15.24 -20.58
C ALA A 440 -7.49 14.19 -20.74
N GLY A 441 -7.09 12.93 -20.78
CA GLY A 441 -7.98 11.79 -20.79
C GLY A 441 -8.59 11.48 -19.41
N ALA A 442 -9.12 10.27 -19.28
CA ALA A 442 -9.74 9.77 -18.06
C ALA A 442 -8.77 9.80 -16.87
N GLU A 443 -9.30 9.93 -15.65
CA GLU A 443 -8.52 9.86 -14.40
C GLU A 443 -7.38 10.89 -14.25
N TYR A 444 -7.49 12.04 -14.91
CA TYR A 444 -6.57 13.17 -14.71
C TYR A 444 -6.58 13.65 -13.25
N GLY A 445 -5.40 13.82 -12.67
CA GLY A 445 -5.22 14.22 -11.28
C GLY A 445 -5.37 13.07 -10.28
N SER A 446 -5.30 11.81 -10.72
CA SER A 446 -5.34 10.65 -9.81
C SER A 446 -4.07 10.58 -8.93
N GLY A 447 -4.16 9.90 -7.79
CA GLY A 447 -3.02 9.71 -6.90
C GLY A 447 -3.02 10.64 -5.68
N SER A 448 -1.89 11.28 -5.39
CA SER A 448 -1.62 11.96 -4.11
C SER A 448 -2.46 13.23 -3.92
N SER A 449 -2.92 13.51 -2.68
CA SER A 449 -3.80 14.64 -2.32
C SER A 449 -3.14 16.03 -2.33
N ARG A 450 -2.14 16.27 -3.21
CA ARG A 450 -1.30 17.47 -3.18
C ARG A 450 -1.95 18.64 -3.88
N ASP A 451 -2.28 19.68 -3.12
CA ASP A 451 -2.84 20.94 -3.61
C ASP A 451 -1.91 21.68 -4.62
N TRP A 452 -0.60 21.46 -4.58
CA TRP A 452 0.37 22.02 -5.53
C TRP A 452 0.15 21.60 -6.99
N ALA A 453 -0.52 20.46 -7.23
CA ALA A 453 -0.95 20.06 -8.56
C ALA A 453 -2.05 20.99 -9.13
N ALA A 454 -2.71 21.78 -8.27
CA ALA A 454 -3.72 22.78 -8.62
C ALA A 454 -3.25 24.23 -8.34
N LYS A 455 -2.33 24.47 -7.39
CA LYS A 455 -1.76 25.81 -7.15
C LYS A 455 -0.78 26.25 -8.24
N GLY A 456 -0.11 25.28 -8.90
CA GLY A 456 0.82 25.56 -10.00
C GLY A 456 0.11 25.98 -11.30
N PRO A 457 -0.75 25.12 -11.86
CA PRO A 457 -1.64 25.46 -12.97
C PRO A 457 -2.97 25.96 -12.38
N LYS A 458 -3.30 27.25 -12.53
CA LYS A 458 -4.62 27.74 -12.10
C LYS A 458 -5.68 27.23 -13.10
N LEU A 459 -6.42 26.19 -12.73
CA LEU A 459 -7.28 25.45 -13.67
C LEU A 459 -8.76 25.81 -13.53
N LEU A 460 -9.43 25.90 -14.68
CA LEU A 460 -10.88 25.80 -14.83
C LEU A 460 -11.19 24.41 -15.41
N SER A 461 -12.02 23.62 -14.74
CA SER A 461 -12.28 22.23 -15.14
C SER A 461 -13.59 22.09 -15.91
N VAL A 462 -13.47 21.60 -17.14
CA VAL A 462 -14.56 21.42 -18.10
C VAL A 462 -14.42 20.03 -18.73
N LYS A 463 -15.51 19.26 -18.85
CA LYS A 463 -15.48 17.84 -19.21
C LYS A 463 -16.45 17.52 -20.36
N ALA A 464 -15.97 16.96 -21.47
CA ALA A 464 -16.84 16.46 -22.53
C ALA A 464 -17.51 15.14 -22.13
N ALA A 465 -18.79 14.96 -22.49
CA ALA A 465 -19.56 13.76 -22.14
C ALA A 465 -19.43 12.69 -23.25
N GLY A 466 -18.54 11.72 -23.04
CA GLY A 466 -18.40 10.56 -23.94
C GLY A 466 -17.70 10.85 -25.27
N GLU A 467 -17.06 12.03 -25.40
CA GLU A 467 -16.25 12.44 -26.54
C GLU A 467 -14.82 12.73 -26.06
N ASP A 468 -13.84 12.45 -26.93
CA ASP A 468 -12.41 12.61 -26.70
C ASP A 468 -11.73 13.39 -27.85
N VAL A 469 -10.44 13.66 -27.68
CA VAL A 469 -9.65 14.43 -28.65
C VAL A 469 -9.68 13.82 -30.06
N GLU A 470 -9.66 12.49 -30.16
CA GLU A 470 -9.60 11.77 -31.43
C GLU A 470 -10.96 11.74 -32.14
N THR A 471 -12.04 11.51 -31.39
CA THR A 471 -13.41 11.52 -31.90
C THR A 471 -13.87 12.93 -32.32
N LEU A 472 -13.40 13.97 -31.64
CA LEU A 472 -13.59 15.37 -32.03
C LEU A 472 -12.62 15.83 -33.13
N GLY A 473 -11.59 15.01 -33.42
CA GLY A 473 -10.55 15.27 -34.40
C GLY A 473 -9.77 16.55 -34.11
N LEU A 474 -9.45 16.83 -32.84
CA LEU A 474 -8.66 17.97 -32.40
C LEU A 474 -7.17 17.65 -32.57
N THR A 475 -6.38 18.61 -33.06
CA THR A 475 -5.01 18.35 -33.52
C THR A 475 -3.91 18.77 -32.56
N GLY A 476 -4.18 19.68 -31.62
CA GLY A 476 -3.14 20.21 -30.73
C GLY A 476 -2.85 21.70 -30.92
N HIS A 477 -3.32 22.26 -32.04
CA HIS A 477 -2.86 23.55 -32.55
C HIS A 477 -3.97 24.61 -32.64
N GLU A 478 -5.21 24.20 -32.38
CA GLU A 478 -6.38 25.07 -32.31
C GLU A 478 -6.35 25.96 -31.07
N ARG A 479 -6.92 27.16 -31.21
CA ARG A 479 -7.22 28.03 -30.06
C ARG A 479 -8.65 27.79 -29.60
N HIS A 480 -8.83 27.68 -28.29
CA HIS A 480 -10.10 27.30 -27.69
C HIS A 480 -10.70 28.46 -26.91
N SER A 481 -11.99 28.70 -27.11
CA SER A 481 -12.75 29.70 -26.39
C SER A 481 -13.93 29.06 -25.66
N ILE A 482 -14.08 29.43 -24.39
CA ILE A 482 -15.17 29.04 -23.51
C ILE A 482 -15.80 30.33 -23.01
N ASP A 483 -16.97 30.65 -23.53
CA ASP A 483 -17.71 31.82 -23.08
C ASP A 483 -18.48 31.48 -21.80
N LEU A 484 -18.34 32.34 -20.79
CA LEU A 484 -19.03 32.20 -19.52
C LEU A 484 -19.79 33.49 -19.21
N PRO A 485 -20.99 33.40 -18.62
CA PRO A 485 -21.72 34.58 -18.17
C PRO A 485 -20.85 35.43 -17.24
N SER A 486 -21.00 36.75 -17.33
CA SER A 486 -20.27 37.69 -16.48
C SER A 486 -20.76 37.73 -15.03
N ASN A 487 -21.87 37.04 -14.73
CA ASN A 487 -22.46 36.93 -13.41
C ASN A 487 -22.52 35.46 -12.99
N VAL A 488 -21.95 35.14 -11.82
CA VAL A 488 -21.89 33.75 -11.33
C VAL A 488 -23.28 33.17 -11.05
N SER A 489 -24.26 34.00 -10.71
CA SER A 489 -25.64 33.54 -10.49
C SER A 489 -26.34 33.00 -11.75
N GLU A 490 -25.77 33.28 -12.94
CA GLU A 490 -26.24 32.76 -14.21
C GLU A 490 -25.60 31.40 -14.57
N ILE A 491 -24.60 30.96 -13.81
CA ILE A 491 -23.91 29.68 -13.97
C ILE A 491 -24.62 28.62 -13.12
N ARG A 492 -25.11 27.56 -13.76
CA ARG A 492 -25.71 26.42 -13.05
C ARG A 492 -24.68 25.32 -12.76
N LEU A 493 -24.88 24.61 -11.65
CA LEU A 493 -24.08 23.42 -11.29
C LEU A 493 -24.14 22.37 -12.40
N GLY A 494 -22.99 21.84 -12.79
CA GLY A 494 -22.89 20.85 -13.86
C GLY A 494 -23.43 21.33 -15.22
N GLN A 495 -23.46 22.64 -15.51
CA GLN A 495 -24.01 23.11 -16.77
C GLN A 495 -23.11 22.75 -17.95
N ASP A 496 -23.74 22.42 -19.07
CA ASP A 496 -23.04 22.25 -20.32
C ASP A 496 -22.71 23.61 -20.96
N VAL A 497 -21.46 23.78 -21.36
CA VAL A 497 -20.91 24.95 -22.05
C VAL A 497 -20.36 24.54 -23.40
N THR A 498 -20.49 25.42 -24.38
CA THR A 498 -19.93 25.19 -25.72
C THR A 498 -18.49 25.67 -25.76
N VAL A 499 -17.57 24.79 -26.15
CA VAL A 499 -16.19 25.12 -26.45
C VAL A 499 -16.08 25.31 -27.96
N ALA A 500 -15.65 26.49 -28.39
CA ALA A 500 -15.45 26.83 -29.79
C ALA A 500 -13.95 26.90 -30.12
N THR A 501 -13.57 26.37 -31.28
CA THR A 501 -12.20 26.46 -31.80
C THR A 501 -12.09 27.50 -32.93
N ASP A 502 -10.91 28.09 -33.08
CA ASP A 502 -10.63 29.06 -34.13
C ASP A 502 -10.69 28.49 -35.56
N ASN A 503 -10.66 27.17 -35.71
CA ASN A 503 -10.87 26.48 -36.99
C ASN A 503 -12.34 26.17 -37.30
N GLY A 504 -13.28 26.67 -36.51
CA GLY A 504 -14.72 26.60 -36.76
C GLY A 504 -15.41 25.34 -36.23
N LYS A 505 -14.73 24.48 -35.47
CA LYS A 505 -15.35 23.37 -34.75
C LYS A 505 -15.93 23.87 -33.41
N SER A 506 -16.99 23.23 -32.96
CA SER A 506 -17.57 23.47 -31.64
C SER A 506 -18.09 22.18 -31.04
N PHE A 507 -17.85 21.99 -29.76
CA PHE A 507 -18.29 20.81 -29.02
C PHE A 507 -18.76 21.20 -27.62
N THR A 508 -19.52 20.32 -26.99
CA THR A 508 -20.19 20.61 -25.71
C THR A 508 -19.46 19.92 -24.57
N CYS A 509 -19.24 20.65 -23.49
CA CYS A 509 -18.61 20.12 -22.29
C CYS A 509 -19.35 20.55 -21.04
N THR A 510 -19.47 19.65 -20.08
CA THR A 510 -19.98 19.90 -18.74
C THR A 510 -18.96 20.63 -17.87
N LEU A 511 -19.34 21.80 -17.37
CA LEU A 511 -18.59 22.58 -16.39
C LEU A 511 -18.67 21.90 -15.01
N ARG A 512 -17.54 21.50 -14.44
CA ARG A 512 -17.50 20.68 -13.21
C ARG A 512 -17.41 21.52 -11.94
N PHE A 513 -18.39 22.41 -11.76
CA PHE A 513 -18.74 22.91 -10.44
C PHE A 513 -19.90 22.08 -9.92
N ASP A 514 -19.64 21.30 -8.89
CA ASP A 514 -20.56 20.30 -8.38
C ASP A 514 -21.35 20.84 -7.16
N THR A 515 -20.92 21.97 -6.57
CA THR A 515 -21.61 22.64 -5.45
C THR A 515 -21.64 24.16 -5.56
N GLU A 516 -22.63 24.80 -4.92
CA GLU A 516 -22.74 26.27 -4.81
C GLU A 516 -21.52 26.90 -4.12
N VAL A 517 -20.88 26.14 -3.23
CA VAL A 517 -19.68 26.56 -2.51
C VAL A 517 -18.48 26.65 -3.46
N GLU A 518 -18.37 25.72 -4.40
CA GLU A 518 -17.32 25.77 -5.45
C GLU A 518 -17.53 26.94 -6.41
N LEU A 519 -18.79 27.25 -6.77
CA LEU A 519 -19.12 28.46 -7.53
C LEU A 519 -18.71 29.72 -6.78
N ALA A 520 -18.98 29.80 -5.48
CA ALA A 520 -18.53 30.90 -4.64
C ALA A 520 -17.00 30.99 -4.60
N TYR A 521 -16.28 29.87 -4.54
CA TYR A 521 -14.81 29.89 -4.61
C TYR A 521 -14.31 30.39 -5.96
N PHE A 522 -14.94 29.99 -7.06
CA PHE A 522 -14.60 30.45 -8.41
C PHE A 522 -14.83 31.96 -8.57
N ASP A 523 -15.98 32.46 -8.15
CA ASP A 523 -16.34 33.88 -8.17
C ASP A 523 -15.35 34.75 -7.35
N HIS A 524 -14.86 34.19 -6.24
CA HIS A 524 -13.83 34.80 -5.41
C HIS A 524 -12.40 34.63 -5.95
N GLY A 525 -12.20 33.87 -7.04
CA GLY A 525 -10.90 33.60 -7.64
C GLY A 525 -10.04 32.57 -6.89
N GLY A 526 -10.63 31.86 -5.92
CA GLY A 526 -10.02 30.78 -5.13
C GLY A 526 -10.58 30.69 -3.69
N ILE A 527 -10.48 29.50 -3.09
CA ILE A 527 -10.97 29.23 -1.73
C ILE A 527 -10.28 30.09 -0.65
N LEU A 528 -8.96 30.30 -0.76
CA LEU A 528 -8.22 31.09 0.23
C LEU A 528 -8.62 32.57 0.16
N GLN A 529 -8.87 33.10 -1.05
CA GLN A 529 -9.36 34.44 -1.27
C GLN A 529 -10.79 34.60 -0.72
N TYR A 530 -11.64 33.58 -0.90
CA TYR A 530 -12.97 33.54 -0.27
C TYR A 530 -12.89 33.64 1.26
N VAL A 531 -12.06 32.80 1.89
CA VAL A 531 -11.87 32.79 3.34
C VAL A 531 -11.33 34.14 3.84
N ILE A 532 -10.33 34.72 3.18
CA ILE A 532 -9.76 36.02 3.60
C ILE A 532 -10.81 37.14 3.52
N ARG A 533 -11.59 37.24 2.43
CA ARG A 533 -12.65 38.27 2.34
C ARG A 533 -13.68 38.11 3.45
N ASN A 534 -14.09 36.87 3.74
CA ASN A 534 -15.09 36.61 4.77
C ASN A 534 -14.57 36.88 6.18
N LEU A 535 -13.33 36.47 6.49
CA LEU A 535 -12.70 36.73 7.79
C LEU A 535 -12.57 38.23 8.08
N ILE A 536 -12.27 39.03 7.06
CA ILE A 536 -12.20 40.49 7.17
C ILE A 536 -13.60 41.11 7.35
N HIS A 537 -14.62 40.61 6.66
CA HIS A 537 -16.00 41.07 6.82
C HIS A 537 -16.64 40.68 8.16
N THR A 538 -16.23 39.56 8.78
CA THR A 538 -16.68 39.17 10.14
C THR A 538 -16.05 39.99 11.27
N ASN A 539 -15.02 40.80 10.97
CA ASN A 539 -14.33 41.66 11.95
C ASN A 539 -14.77 43.14 11.88
N HIS A 540 -15.93 43.42 11.26
CA HIS A 540 -16.59 44.72 11.32
C HIS A 540 -17.99 44.64 11.93
#